data_AF-A0A820JK84-F1
#
_entry.id   AF-A0A820JK84-F1
#
_cell.length_a   1.000
_cell.length_b   1.000
_cell.length_c   1.000
_cell.angle_alpha   90.00
_cell.angle_beta   90.00
_cell.angle_gamma   90.00
#
_symmetry.space_group_name_H-M   'P 1'
#
loop_
_entity.id
_entity.type
_entity.pdbx_description
1 polymer ?
#
loop_
_entity_poly.entity_id
_entity_poly.type
_entity_poly.pdbx_seq_one_letter_code
_entity_poly.pdbx_strand_id
1 'polypeptide(L)' 'RIPCRGLFSFCGVCSHGGHIDHIQTWFKIHDECPYGCGHQCQYFDNQNCRSFVP' A
#
# COMPACT_ATOMS: atom_id res chain seq x y z
N ARG A 1 22.89 6.91 4.92
CA ARG A 1 21.50 6.57 4.49
C ARG A 1 20.57 7.50 5.24
N ILE A 2 19.89 8.43 4.57
CA ILE A 2 19.00 9.40 5.23
C ILE A 2 17.61 8.74 5.28
N PRO A 3 17.02 8.46 6.45
CA PRO A 3 15.66 7.94 6.51
C PRO A 3 14.67 9.02 6.02
N CYS A 4 13.85 8.69 5.04
CA CYS A 4 12.73 9.55 4.63
C CYS A 4 11.69 9.52 5.73
N ARG A 5 11.60 10.61 6.51
CA ARG A 5 10.54 10.79 7.51
C ARG A 5 9.19 10.78 6.81
N GLY A 6 8.28 9.91 7.25
CA GLY A 6 6.92 9.82 6.69
C GLY A 6 6.74 8.75 5.59
N LEU A 7 7.74 7.92 5.33
CA LEU A 7 7.56 6.73 4.49
C LEU A 7 6.74 5.67 5.26
N PHE A 8 5.65 5.21 4.67
CA PHE A 8 4.73 4.23 5.25
C PHE A 8 4.49 3.08 4.28
N SER A 9 4.64 1.84 4.77
CA SER A 9 4.31 0.62 4.04
C SER A 9 2.89 0.20 4.38
N PHE A 10 2.05 0.03 3.36
CA PHE A 10 0.61 -0.17 3.53
C PHE A 10 0.14 -1.61 3.28
N CYS A 11 0.99 -2.50 2.76
CA CYS A 11 0.72 -3.94 2.69
C CYS A 11 1.95 -4.75 3.11
N GLY A 12 1.75 -5.72 3.99
CA GLY A 12 2.80 -6.61 4.48
C GLY A 12 3.32 -7.62 3.45
N VAL A 13 2.59 -7.83 2.34
CA VAL A 13 2.94 -8.81 1.30
C VAL A 13 3.88 -8.19 0.25
N CYS A 14 3.44 -7.12 -0.42
CA CYS A 14 4.25 -6.49 -1.45
C CYS A 14 5.33 -5.55 -0.90
N SER A 15 5.23 -5.15 0.37
CA SER A 15 6.12 -4.18 1.02
C SER A 15 6.25 -2.84 0.27
N HIS A 16 5.30 -2.54 -0.62
CA HIS A 16 5.22 -1.23 -1.26
C HIS A 16 4.84 -0.17 -0.23
N GLY A 17 5.44 1.00 -0.39
CA GLY A 17 5.27 2.10 0.52
C GLY A 17 5.45 3.42 -0.19
N GLY A 18 4.99 4.47 0.46
CA GLY A 18 5.10 5.84 -0.02
C GLY A 18 4.90 6.81 1.13
N HIS A 19 4.87 8.11 0.84
CA HIS A 19 4.53 9.09 1.85
C HIS A 19 3.09 8.91 2.33
N ILE A 20 2.89 8.95 3.65
CA ILE A 20 1.57 8.69 4.25
C ILE A 20 0.45 9.56 3.66
N ASP A 21 0.73 10.82 3.36
CA ASP A 21 -0.22 11.78 2.77
C ASP A 21 -0.71 11.36 1.37
N HIS A 22 0.23 11.00 0.51
CA HIS A 22 -0.06 10.51 -0.84
C HIS A 22 -0.78 9.15 -0.81
N ILE A 23 -0.32 8.25 0.06
CA ILE A 23 -0.89 6.92 0.21
C ILE A 23 -2.32 6.99 0.77
N GLN A 24 -2.58 7.84 1.77
CA GLN A 24 -3.94 8.11 2.26
C GLN A 24 -4.84 8.68 1.17
N THR A 25 -4.32 9.57 0.33
CA THR A 25 -5.09 10.17 -0.75
C THR A 25 -5.41 9.16 -1.84
N TRP A 26 -4.46 8.29 -2.20
CA TRP A 26 -4.65 7.20 -3.14
C TRP A 26 -5.74 6.22 -2.67
N PHE A 27 -5.65 5.77 -1.42
CA PHE A 27 -6.60 4.81 -0.85
C PHE A 27 -8.00 5.36 -0.57
N LYS A 28 -8.26 6.66 -0.78
CA LYS A 28 -9.61 7.23 -0.78
C LYS A 28 -10.39 6.91 -2.06
N ILE A 29 -9.69 6.64 -3.16
CA ILE A 29 -10.27 6.47 -4.50
C ILE A 29 -9.90 5.14 -5.15
N HIS A 30 -8.83 4.49 -4.69
CA HIS A 30 -8.33 3.23 -5.22
C HIS A 30 -8.09 2.23 -4.09
N ASP A 31 -8.63 1.01 -4.17
CA ASP A 31 -8.32 -0.08 -3.22
C ASP A 31 -7.07 -0.88 -3.61
N GLU A 32 -6.45 -0.55 -4.74
CA GLU A 32 -5.31 -1.28 -5.32
C GLU A 32 -3.98 -0.57 -5.07
N CYS A 33 -2.89 -1.33 -5.18
CA CYS A 33 -1.55 -0.77 -5.06
C CYS A 33 -1.20 0.16 -6.24
N PRO A 34 -0.67 1.38 -6.01
CA PRO A 34 -0.26 2.30 -7.08
C PRO A 34 0.89 1.79 -7.96
N TYR A 35 1.60 0.76 -7.51
CA TYR A 35 2.66 0.10 -8.27
C TYR A 35 2.15 -0.98 -9.24
N GLY A 36 0.82 -1.22 -9.29
CA GLY A 36 0.23 -2.20 -10.21
C GLY A 36 0.57 -3.65 -9.88
N CYS A 37 0.78 -3.98 -8.60
CA CYS A 37 1.13 -5.34 -8.19
C CYS A 37 -0.06 -6.33 -8.19
N GLY A 38 -1.26 -5.91 -8.63
CA GLY A 38 -2.45 -6.78 -8.70
C GLY A 38 -3.07 -7.15 -7.34
N HIS A 39 -2.66 -6.50 -6.25
CA HIS A 39 -3.17 -6.76 -4.90
C HIS A 39 -4.08 -5.63 -4.42
N GLN A 40 -5.12 -5.99 -3.66
CA GLN A 40 -5.91 -5.04 -2.87
C GLN A 40 -5.19 -4.75 -1.54
N CYS A 41 -4.36 -3.72 -1.54
CA CYS A 41 -3.50 -3.39 -0.41
C CYS A 41 -4.19 -2.39 0.52
N GLN A 42 -4.97 -2.84 1.51
CA GLN A 42 -5.63 -1.92 2.44
C GLN A 42 -4.79 -1.58 3.66
N TYR A 43 -4.95 -0.35 4.18
CA TYR A 43 -4.35 0.13 5.42
C TYR A 43 -4.67 -0.87 6.56
N PHE A 44 -3.66 -1.65 6.98
CA PHE A 44 -3.71 -2.54 8.14
C PHE A 44 -4.59 -3.78 8.08
N ASP A 45 -4.85 -4.36 6.90
CA ASP A 45 -5.25 -5.77 6.86
C ASP A 45 -4.08 -6.65 6.44
N ASN A 46 -3.40 -7.21 7.45
CA ASN A 46 -2.28 -8.14 7.28
C ASN A 46 -2.73 -9.54 6.80
N GLN A 47 -4.00 -9.71 6.44
CA GLN A 47 -4.64 -10.97 6.04
C GLN A 47 -5.43 -10.86 4.71
N ASN A 48 -5.70 -9.65 4.19
CA ASN A 48 -6.53 -9.41 2.99
C ASN A 48 -5.73 -9.18 1.70
N CYS A 49 -4.39 -9.01 1.77
CA CYS A 49 -3.51 -9.07 0.59
C CYS A 49 -3.41 -10.51 0.01
N ARG A 50 -4.45 -11.35 0.10
CA ARG A 50 -4.52 -12.72 -0.44
C ARG A 50 -5.41 -12.87 -1.67
N SER A 51 -6.21 -11.86 -2.00
CA SER A 51 -6.97 -11.86 -3.24
C SER A 51 -6.07 -11.39 -4.36
N PHE A 52 -5.29 -12.31 -4.92
CA PHE A 52 -4.70 -12.14 -6.25
C PHE A 52 -5.89 -11.93 -7.20
N VAL A 53 -6.14 -10.69 -7.62
CA VAL A 53 -7.19 -10.42 -8.59
C VAL A 53 -6.62 -10.83 -9.95
N PRO A 54 -7.19 -11.83 -10.64
CA PRO A 54 -6.69 -12.29 -11.94
C PRO A 54 -6.78 -11.22 -13.01
#